data_AF-A0A3E0K7N2-F1
#
_entry.id   AF-A0A3E0K7N2-F1
#
_cell.length_a   1.000
_cell.length_b   1.000
_cell.length_c   1.000
_cell.angle_alpha   90.00
_cell.angle_beta   90.00
_cell.angle_gamma   90.00
#
_symmetry.space_group_name_H-M   'P 1'
#
loop_
_entity.id
_entity.type
_entity.pdbx_description
1 polymer ?
#
loop_
_entity_poly.entity_id
_entity_poly.type
_entity_poly.pdbx_seq_one_letter_code
_entity_poly.pdbx_strand_id
1 'polypeptide(L)'
;MSLKWRHFFLGAGAGFAAAYLWKIRSGKTLIGAEKALRKAKAALQKDGKITGSWIVSIPEVLASETENAAVYRGGITQIRGGKPVTYEFLADAKTGDLLKLEEIDP
;
A
#
# COMPACT_ATOMS: atom_id res chain seq x y z
N MET A 1 28.91 2.67 -9.34
CA MET A 1 29.46 1.94 -8.17
C MET A 1 28.48 0.81 -7.85
N SER A 2 28.90 -0.45 -7.96
CA SER A 2 27.98 -1.61 -8.01
C SER A 2 27.35 -1.94 -6.66
N LEU A 3 26.03 -2.06 -6.61
CA LEU A 3 25.24 -2.38 -5.43
C LEU A 3 25.28 -3.90 -5.12
N LYS A 4 26.40 -4.39 -4.58
CA LYS A 4 26.54 -5.77 -4.08
C LYS A 4 26.48 -5.81 -2.55
N TRP A 5 25.30 -5.55 -1.98
CA TRP A 5 25.03 -5.81 -0.55
C TRP A 5 23.66 -6.45 -0.28
N ARG A 6 22.86 -6.68 -1.33
CA ARG A 6 21.44 -7.08 -1.26
C ARG A 6 21.17 -8.55 -0.88
N HIS A 7 22.18 -9.35 -0.52
CA HIS A 7 21.97 -10.77 -0.22
C HIS A 7 22.40 -11.23 1.19
N PHE A 8 22.97 -10.34 2.02
CA PHE A 8 23.41 -10.73 3.37
C PHE A 8 22.52 -10.21 4.52
N PHE A 9 21.62 -9.26 4.27
CA PHE A 9 20.63 -8.77 5.26
C PHE A 9 19.21 -9.35 5.09
N LEU A 10 19.00 -10.24 4.10
CA LEU A 10 17.69 -10.81 3.78
C LEU A 10 17.11 -11.66 4.92
N GLY A 11 17.94 -12.32 5.74
CA GLY A 11 17.47 -13.14 6.86
C GLY A 11 17.01 -12.33 8.07
N ALA A 12 17.81 -11.35 8.51
CA ALA A 12 17.50 -10.55 9.70
C ALA A 12 16.36 -9.53 9.46
N GLY A 13 16.33 -8.89 8.28
CA GLY A 13 15.30 -7.91 7.94
C GLY A 13 13.92 -8.53 7.69
N ALA A 14 13.86 -9.69 7.03
CA ALA A 14 12.59 -10.39 6.78
C ALA A 14 11.96 -10.93 8.07
N GLY A 15 12.77 -11.46 8.99
CA GLY A 15 12.29 -11.93 10.30
C GLY A 15 11.68 -10.81 11.14
N PHE A 16 12.30 -9.63 11.15
CA PHE A 16 11.77 -8.46 11.85
C PHE A 16 10.45 -7.97 11.25
N ALA A 17 10.36 -7.87 9.92
CA ALA A 17 9.12 -7.50 9.24
C ALA A 17 7.97 -8.48 9.55
N ALA A 18 8.24 -9.80 9.50
CA ALA A 18 7.25 -10.82 9.83
C ALA A 18 6.77 -10.74 11.28
N ALA A 19 7.70 -10.58 12.24
CA ALA A 19 7.35 -10.44 13.66
C ALA A 19 6.54 -9.17 13.95
N TYR A 20 6.87 -8.07 13.28
CA TYR A 20 6.12 -6.81 13.39
C TYR A 20 4.69 -6.95 12.87
N LEU A 21 4.52 -7.54 11.68
CA LEU A 21 3.20 -7.83 11.10
C LEU A 21 2.37 -8.75 11.98
N TRP A 22 3.00 -9.78 12.56
CA TRP A 22 2.33 -10.66 13.52
C TRP A 22 1.84 -9.87 14.74
N LYS A 23 2.71 -9.08 15.37
CA LYS A 23 2.37 -8.29 16.57
C LYS A 23 1.18 -7.34 16.33
N ILE A 24 1.19 -6.57 15.25
CA ILE A 24 0.12 -5.60 14.96
C ILE A 24 -1.19 -6.31 14.57
N ARG A 25 -1.11 -7.45 13.87
CA ARG A 25 -2.29 -8.21 13.46
C ARG A 25 -2.93 -8.97 14.62
N SER A 26 -2.14 -9.58 15.50
CA SER A 26 -2.63 -10.21 16.74
C SER A 26 -3.30 -9.21 17.68
N GLY A 27 -2.84 -7.95 17.69
CA GLY A 27 -3.52 -6.86 18.40
C GLY A 27 -4.83 -6.39 17.77
N LYS A 28 -5.29 -6.97 16.65
CA LYS A 28 -6.46 -6.54 15.85
C LYS A 28 -6.44 -5.05 15.46
N THR A 29 -5.26 -4.46 15.37
CA THR A 29 -5.11 -3.01 15.11
C THR A 29 -5.22 -2.64 13.63
N LEU A 30 -5.23 -3.64 12.73
CA LEU A 30 -5.30 -3.43 11.29
C LEU A 30 -6.74 -3.52 10.77
N ILE A 31 -7.10 -2.63 9.85
CA ILE A 31 -8.31 -2.80 9.05
C ILE A 31 -8.09 -3.83 7.94
N GLY A 32 -9.17 -4.42 7.43
CA GLY A 32 -9.08 -5.30 6.27
C GLY A 32 -8.72 -4.53 4.99
N ALA A 33 -8.01 -5.20 4.07
CA ALA A 33 -7.62 -4.62 2.78
C ALA A 33 -8.85 -4.08 2.01
N GLU A 34 -9.96 -4.80 1.98
CA GLU A 34 -11.17 -4.32 1.32
C GLU A 34 -11.71 -3.00 1.92
N LYS A 35 -11.61 -2.81 3.23
CA LYS A 35 -11.97 -1.55 3.90
C LYS A 35 -11.01 -0.42 3.50
N ALA A 36 -9.72 -0.70 3.41
CA ALA A 36 -8.72 0.25 2.91
C ALA A 36 -8.99 0.61 1.43
N LEU A 37 -9.26 -0.37 0.57
CA LEU A 37 -9.59 -0.15 -0.84
C LEU A 37 -10.86 0.70 -1.00
N ARG A 38 -11.89 0.47 -0.18
CA ARG A 38 -13.09 1.31 -0.16
C ARG A 38 -12.77 2.77 0.20
N LYS A 39 -11.90 3.00 1.19
CA LYS A 39 -11.45 4.35 1.54
C LYS A 39 -10.67 5.02 0.40
N ALA A 40 -9.73 4.29 -0.21
CA ALA A 40 -8.97 4.79 -1.36
C ALA A 40 -9.88 5.18 -2.53
N LYS A 41 -10.87 4.32 -2.86
CA LYS A 41 -11.89 4.61 -3.88
C LYS A 41 -12.67 5.87 -3.53
N ALA A 42 -13.12 6.02 -2.29
CA ALA A 42 -13.88 7.20 -1.86
C ALA A 42 -13.05 8.49 -1.95
N ALA A 43 -11.74 8.44 -1.71
CA ALA A 43 -10.85 9.58 -1.86
C ALA A 43 -10.69 10.02 -3.32
N LEU A 44 -10.65 9.06 -4.26
CA LEU A 44 -10.43 9.29 -5.70
C LEU A 44 -11.72 9.44 -6.53
N GLN A 45 -12.88 9.04 -6.00
CA GLN A 45 -14.14 9.04 -6.74
C GLN A 45 -14.58 10.43 -7.22
N LYS A 46 -14.03 11.51 -6.66
CA LYS A 46 -14.31 12.89 -7.10
C LYS A 46 -13.76 13.20 -8.49
N ASP A 47 -12.81 12.41 -8.99
CA ASP A 47 -12.00 12.76 -10.15
C ASP A 47 -12.42 12.03 -11.45
N GLY A 48 -13.36 11.07 -11.38
CA GLY A 48 -13.85 10.36 -12.55
C GLY A 48 -14.60 9.06 -12.23
N LYS A 49 -15.09 8.39 -13.28
CA LYS A 49 -15.71 7.06 -13.14
C LYS A 49 -14.62 6.02 -12.96
N ILE A 50 -14.60 5.38 -11.79
CA ILE A 50 -13.73 4.22 -11.51
C ILE A 50 -14.18 3.03 -12.38
N THR A 51 -13.24 2.46 -13.12
CA THR A 51 -13.46 1.30 -14.01
C THR A 51 -12.72 0.04 -13.55
N GLY A 52 -11.69 0.19 -12.70
CA GLY A 52 -10.92 -0.94 -12.20
C GLY A 52 -10.29 -0.65 -10.85
N SER A 53 -9.96 -1.70 -10.10
CA SER A 53 -9.23 -1.57 -8.84
C SER A 53 -8.65 -2.89 -8.36
N TRP A 54 -7.52 -2.84 -7.67
CA TRP A 54 -6.91 -3.99 -7.01
C TRP A 54 -6.25 -3.56 -5.69
N ILE A 55 -6.01 -4.53 -4.81
CA ILE A 55 -5.26 -4.33 -3.56
C ILE A 55 -4.60 -5.64 -3.14
N VAL A 56 -3.37 -5.57 -2.63
CA VAL A 56 -2.71 -6.72 -2.02
C VAL A 56 -3.30 -6.92 -0.63
N SER A 57 -3.85 -8.10 -0.38
CA SER A 57 -4.53 -8.41 0.90
C SER A 57 -3.59 -8.49 2.10
N ILE A 58 -2.30 -8.73 1.86
CA ILE A 58 -1.25 -8.84 2.87
C ILE A 58 -0.49 -7.52 2.91
N PRO A 59 -0.49 -6.80 4.05
CA PRO A 59 0.22 -5.53 4.14
C PRO A 59 1.75 -5.75 4.16
N GLU A 60 2.48 -4.81 3.58
CA GLU A 60 3.94 -4.75 3.62
C GLU A 60 4.43 -3.83 4.75
N VAL A 61 5.61 -4.10 5.30
CA VAL A 61 6.25 -3.21 6.28
C VAL A 61 7.16 -2.24 5.53
N LEU A 62 6.81 -0.97 5.56
CA LEU A 62 7.68 0.12 5.14
C LEU A 62 8.54 0.53 6.33
N ALA A 63 9.82 0.19 6.25
CA ALA A 63 10.82 0.74 7.15
C ALA A 63 11.11 2.19 6.73
N SER A 64 10.84 3.13 7.64
CA SER A 64 11.29 4.52 7.53
C SER A 64 12.29 4.82 8.64
N GLU A 65 13.02 5.93 8.52
CA GLU A 65 14.04 6.37 9.48
C GLU A 65 13.47 6.52 10.90
N THR A 66 12.20 6.89 11.03
CA THR A 66 11.57 7.26 12.32
C THR A 66 10.61 6.20 12.85
N GLU A 67 9.90 5.47 11.98
CA GLU A 67 8.97 4.42 12.39
C GLU A 67 8.72 3.38 11.29
N ASN A 68 8.26 2.18 11.70
CA ASN A 68 7.81 1.15 10.77
C ASN A 68 6.30 1.25 10.56
N ALA A 69 5.87 1.45 9.32
CA ALA A 69 4.46 1.47 8.95
C ALA A 69 4.07 0.17 8.26
N ALA A 70 2.91 -0.39 8.62
CA ALA A 70 2.29 -1.46 7.84
C ALA A 70 1.34 -0.82 6.84
N VAL A 71 1.49 -1.16 5.55
CA VAL A 71 0.72 -0.51 4.48
C VAL A 71 0.13 -1.52 3.52
N TYR A 72 -1.01 -1.16 2.94
CA TYR A 72 -1.58 -1.85 1.80
C TYR A 72 -1.18 -1.15 0.51
N ARG A 73 -0.69 -1.93 -0.45
CA ARG A 73 -0.47 -1.50 -1.83
C ARG A 73 -1.68 -1.85 -2.69
N GLY A 74 -2.11 -0.91 -3.51
CA GLY A 74 -3.20 -1.15 -4.45
C GLY A 74 -3.17 -0.17 -5.61
N GLY A 75 -4.16 -0.29 -6.48
CA GLY A 75 -4.35 0.63 -7.59
C GLY A 75 -5.81 0.83 -7.94
N ILE A 76 -6.11 1.99 -8.52
CA ILE A 76 -7.44 2.41 -8.99
C ILE A 76 -7.29 2.97 -10.39
N THR A 77 -8.08 2.44 -11.32
CA THR A 77 -8.17 2.96 -12.69
C THR A 77 -9.50 3.68 -12.86
N GLN A 78 -9.45 4.87 -13.44
CA GLN A 78 -10.62 5.70 -13.71
C GLN A 78 -10.57 6.29 -15.11
N ILE A 79 -11.72 6.70 -15.63
CA ILE A 79 -11.81 7.46 -16.87
C ILE A 79 -11.83 8.96 -16.54
N ARG A 80 -10.83 9.69 -17.00
CA ARG A 80 -10.70 11.14 -16.88
C ARG A 80 -10.53 11.74 -18.28
N GLY A 81 -11.43 12.65 -18.67
CA GLY A 81 -11.38 13.27 -20.01
C GLY A 81 -11.46 12.25 -21.17
N GLY A 82 -12.17 11.13 -20.97
CA GLY A 82 -12.30 10.07 -21.98
C GLY A 82 -11.11 9.12 -22.07
N LYS A 83 -10.05 9.31 -21.27
CA LYS A 83 -8.87 8.44 -21.24
C LYS A 83 -8.79 7.66 -19.92
N PRO A 84 -8.31 6.40 -19.94
CA PRO A 84 -8.01 5.67 -18.71
C PRO A 84 -6.76 6.25 -18.05
N VAL A 85 -6.87 6.52 -16.75
CA VAL A 85 -5.77 6.94 -15.88
C VAL A 85 -5.71 5.97 -14.71
N THR A 86 -4.52 5.45 -14.41
CA THR A 86 -4.32 4.51 -13.30
C THR A 86 -3.50 5.15 -12.22
N TYR A 87 -3.96 5.02 -10.98
CA TYR A 87 -3.23 5.44 -9.80
C TYR A 87 -2.78 4.22 -9.02
N GLU A 88 -1.52 4.19 -8.59
CA GLU A 88 -1.05 3.31 -7.53
C GLU A 88 -1.04 4.05 -6.20
N PHE A 89 -1.38 3.34 -5.14
CA PHE A 89 -1.42 3.92 -3.80
C PHE A 89 -0.80 3.02 -2.75
N LEU A 90 -0.34 3.67 -1.68
CA LEU A 90 0.00 3.06 -0.40
C LEU A 90 -0.97 3.60 0.66
N ALA A 91 -1.69 2.72 1.32
CA ALA A 91 -2.63 3.07 2.38
C ALA A 91 -2.15 2.53 3.73
N ASP A 92 -2.23 3.32 4.80
CA ASP A 92 -1.92 2.86 6.15
C ASP A 92 -2.82 1.69 6.54
N ALA A 93 -2.25 0.58 7.04
CA ALA A 93 -3.03 -0.62 7.33
C ALA A 93 -3.86 -0.54 8.63
N LYS A 94 -3.61 0.45 9.51
CA LYS A 94 -4.40 0.71 10.72
C LYS A 94 -5.57 1.64 10.43
N THR A 95 -5.33 2.73 9.70
CA THR A 95 -6.36 3.76 9.47
C THR A 95 -7.00 3.63 8.09
N GLY A 96 -6.27 3.17 7.08
CA GLY A 96 -6.68 3.18 5.68
C GLY A 96 -6.49 4.52 4.98
N ASP A 97 -5.74 5.44 5.59
CA ASP A 97 -5.44 6.75 5.00
C ASP A 97 -4.37 6.60 3.90
N LEU A 98 -4.49 7.40 2.84
CA LEU A 98 -3.53 7.38 1.74
C LEU A 98 -2.22 8.04 2.17
N LEU A 99 -1.15 7.27 2.21
CA LEU A 99 0.21 7.73 2.50
C LEU A 99 0.96 8.14 1.23
N LYS A 100 0.66 7.45 0.13
CA LYS A 100 1.19 7.76 -1.20
C LYS A 100 0.14 7.51 -2.26
N LEU A 101 0.13 8.35 -3.28
CA LEU A 101 -0.69 8.22 -4.48
C LEU A 101 0.16 8.68 -5.66
N GLU A 102 0.30 7.83 -6.67
CA GLU A 102 1.12 8.08 -7.85
C GLU A 102 0.31 7.75 -9.10
N GLU A 103 0.23 8.69 -10.03
CA GLU A 103 -0.35 8.44 -11.36
C GLU A 103 0.66 7.65 -12.19
N ILE A 104 0.23 6.53 -12.75
CA ILE A 104 1.03 5.72 -13.67
C ILE A 104 0.57 6.05 -15.08
N ASP A 105 1.40 6.77 -15.81
CA ASP A 105 1.26 6.96 -17.25
C ASP A 105 1.61 5.63 -17.96
N PRO A 106 0.74 5.12 -18.85
CA PRO A 106 1.03 3.90 -19.62
C PRO A 106 2.29 3.95 -20.49
#